data_AF-A0A920EJB7-F1
#
_entry.id   AF-A0A920EJB7-F1
#
_cell.length_a   1.000
_cell.length_b   1.000
_cell.length_c   1.000
_cell.angle_alpha   90.00
_cell.angle_beta   90.00
_cell.angle_gamma   90.00
#
_symmetry.space_group_name_H-M   'P 1'
#
loop_
_entity.id
_entity.type
_entity.pdbx_description
1 polymer ?
#
loop_
_entity_poly.entity_id
_entity_poly.type
_entity_poly.pdbx_seq_one_letter_code
_entity_poly.pdbx_strand_id
1 'polypeptide(L)'
;MELNPKYAVVVTEKSANRLKEKLIEHGSKTSVMFGLDGFIQVSTSNEVDIIMSAIVGSEGLLPTFSAISSGKTVLLANKESLVMAGNLIIAEARKSGALILPVDSEHNAIFQCIHQTHDIEEKSYIKTDSHCIGWTFP
;
A
#
# COMPACT_ATOMS: atom_id res chain seq x y z
N MET A 1 16.24 -16.40 8.86
CA MET A 1 15.29 -15.33 8.47
C MET A 1 13.97 -15.62 9.15
N GLU A 2 13.39 -14.64 9.85
CA GLU A 2 12.23 -14.86 10.73
C GLU A 2 10.89 -14.90 9.96
N LEU A 3 10.80 -14.17 8.84
CA LEU A 3 9.53 -13.94 8.12
C LEU A 3 9.27 -14.87 6.91
N ASN A 4 10.27 -15.63 6.44
CA ASN A 4 10.20 -16.55 5.29
C ASN A 4 9.24 -16.11 4.15
N PRO A 5 9.43 -14.91 3.57
CA PRO A 5 8.50 -14.38 2.58
C PRO A 5 8.52 -15.21 1.29
N LYS A 6 7.38 -15.33 0.62
CA LYS A 6 7.29 -16.03 -0.68
C LYS A 6 7.97 -15.25 -1.80
N TYR A 7 7.88 -13.93 -1.77
CA TYR A 7 8.46 -13.03 -2.75
C TYR A 7 9.36 -11.97 -2.07
N ALA A 8 10.45 -11.61 -2.72
CA ALA A 8 11.26 -10.44 -2.37
C ALA A 8 11.59 -9.66 -3.64
N VAL A 9 11.28 -8.37 -3.65
CA VAL A 9 11.54 -7.50 -4.81
C VAL A 9 12.53 -6.42 -4.40
N VAL A 10 13.53 -6.18 -5.24
CA VAL A 10 14.52 -5.12 -5.04
C VAL A 10 14.64 -4.23 -6.28
N VAL A 11 15.16 -3.02 -6.12
CA VAL A 11 15.17 -2.03 -7.20
C VAL A 11 16.04 -2.47 -8.40
N THR A 12 17.21 -3.05 -8.15
CA THR A 12 18.19 -3.35 -9.21
C THR A 12 18.51 -4.83 -9.32
N GLU A 13 18.78 -5.28 -10.54
CA GLU A 13 19.20 -6.65 -10.84
C GLU A 13 20.45 -7.07 -10.04
N LYS A 14 21.44 -6.17 -9.92
CA LYS A 14 22.64 -6.42 -9.11
C LYS A 14 22.30 -6.72 -7.64
N SER A 15 21.33 -6.00 -7.08
CA SER A 15 20.87 -6.24 -5.71
C SER A 15 20.09 -7.56 -5.61
N ALA A 16 19.33 -7.91 -6.63
CA ALA A 16 18.57 -9.16 -6.68
C ALA A 16 19.50 -10.37 -6.71
N ASN A 17 20.55 -10.33 -7.53
CA ASN A 17 21.56 -11.38 -7.59
C ASN A 17 22.24 -11.57 -6.23
N ARG A 18 22.68 -10.48 -5.60
CA ARG A 18 23.28 -10.51 -4.25
C ARG A 18 22.32 -11.05 -3.19
N LEU A 19 21.04 -10.68 -3.25
CA LEU A 19 20.03 -11.16 -2.31
C LEU A 19 19.75 -12.65 -2.52
N LYS A 20 19.67 -13.09 -3.78
CA LYS A 20 19.45 -14.48 -4.16
C LYS A 20 20.57 -15.39 -3.67
N GLU A 21 21.84 -14.98 -3.83
CA GLU A 21 22.99 -15.71 -3.30
C GLU A 21 22.86 -15.92 -1.79
N LYS A 22 22.61 -14.84 -1.03
CA LYS A 22 22.41 -14.92 0.43
C LYS A 22 21.21 -15.79 0.82
N LEU A 23 20.12 -15.74 0.07
CA LEU A 23 18.93 -16.55 0.36
C LEU A 23 19.20 -18.04 0.15
N ILE A 24 19.95 -18.39 -0.90
CA ILE A 24 20.36 -19.78 -1.18
C ILE A 24 21.28 -20.29 -0.06
N GLU A 25 22.25 -19.50 0.39
CA GLU A 25 23.13 -19.85 1.52
C GLU A 25 22.36 -20.17 2.80
N HIS A 26 21.20 -19.54 3.00
CA HIS A 26 20.33 -19.74 4.16
C HIS A 26 19.19 -20.74 3.91
N GLY A 27 19.17 -21.43 2.77
CA GLY A 27 18.15 -22.43 2.42
C GLY A 27 16.74 -21.86 2.23
N SER A 28 16.60 -20.57 1.93
CA SER A 28 15.30 -19.94 1.72
C SER A 28 14.70 -20.28 0.35
N LYS A 29 13.37 -20.42 0.31
CA LYS A 29 12.58 -20.63 -0.92
C LYS A 29 11.99 -19.34 -1.49
N THR A 30 12.38 -18.17 -0.95
CA THR A 30 11.90 -16.86 -1.40
C THR A 30 12.24 -16.64 -2.87
N SER A 31 11.23 -16.33 -3.69
CA SER A 31 11.40 -15.93 -5.08
C SER A 31 11.87 -14.48 -5.16
N VAL A 32 13.07 -14.25 -5.68
CA VAL A 32 13.63 -12.90 -5.83
C VAL A 32 13.29 -12.33 -7.20
N MET A 33 12.75 -11.11 -7.22
CA MET A 33 12.44 -10.32 -8.41
C MET A 33 13.10 -8.95 -8.32
N PHE A 34 13.08 -8.19 -9.42
CA PHE A 34 13.62 -6.84 -9.43
C PHE A 34 12.86 -5.86 -10.30
N GLY A 35 13.12 -4.58 -10.05
CA GLY A 35 12.58 -3.48 -10.83
C GLY A 35 11.08 -3.25 -10.62
N LEU A 36 10.55 -2.30 -11.38
CA LEU A 36 9.15 -1.90 -11.31
C LEU A 36 8.20 -3.06 -11.62
N ASP A 37 8.52 -3.88 -12.62
CA ASP A 37 7.70 -5.02 -13.01
C ASP A 37 7.55 -6.03 -11.87
N GLY A 38 8.62 -6.28 -11.11
CA GLY A 38 8.57 -7.11 -9.91
C GLY A 38 7.63 -6.54 -8.84
N PHE A 39 7.67 -5.22 -8.63
CA PHE A 39 6.80 -4.57 -7.65
C PHE A 39 5.33 -4.64 -8.08
N ILE A 40 5.03 -4.39 -9.35
CA ILE A 40 3.68 -4.49 -9.92
C ILE A 40 3.18 -5.93 -9.84
N GLN A 41 4.02 -6.91 -10.18
CA GLN A 41 3.62 -8.33 -10.13
C GLN A 41 3.25 -8.75 -8.70
N VAL A 42 4.04 -8.36 -7.70
CA VAL A 42 3.72 -8.68 -6.30
C VAL A 42 2.50 -7.89 -5.83
N SER A 43 2.37 -6.62 -6.21
CA SER A 43 1.25 -5.78 -5.80
C SER A 43 -0.08 -6.15 -6.46
N THR A 44 -0.06 -6.91 -7.54
CA THR A 44 -1.26 -7.40 -8.25
C THR A 44 -1.51 -8.90 -8.04
N SER A 45 -0.61 -9.61 -7.36
CA SER A 45 -0.73 -11.05 -7.11
C SER A 45 -2.01 -11.43 -6.37
N ASN A 46 -2.71 -12.47 -6.83
CA ASN A 46 -3.91 -12.99 -6.18
C ASN A 46 -3.66 -13.57 -4.78
N GLU A 47 -2.40 -13.80 -4.42
CA GLU A 47 -2.01 -14.31 -3.10
C GLU A 47 -1.80 -13.20 -2.06
N VAL A 48 -1.97 -11.94 -2.46
CA VAL A 48 -1.76 -10.76 -1.62
C VAL A 48 -3.08 -10.02 -1.47
N ASP A 49 -3.62 -9.97 -0.25
CA ASP A 49 -4.90 -9.29 0.03
C ASP A 49 -4.70 -7.83 0.46
N ILE A 50 -3.64 -7.58 1.23
CA ILE A 50 -3.34 -6.30 1.85
C ILE A 50 -1.93 -5.85 1.46
N ILE A 51 -1.80 -4.59 1.06
CA ILE A 51 -0.53 -3.99 0.62
C ILE A 51 -0.23 -2.78 1.47
N MET A 52 0.95 -2.76 2.07
CA MET A 52 1.46 -1.57 2.75
C MET A 52 2.31 -0.73 1.79
N SER A 53 1.75 0.39 1.34
CA SER A 53 2.43 1.38 0.50
C SER A 53 3.35 2.26 1.35
N ALA A 54 4.56 1.76 1.61
CA ALA A 54 5.59 2.44 2.42
C ALA A 54 6.84 2.85 1.62
N ILE A 55 6.82 2.71 0.29
CA ILE A 55 7.90 3.23 -0.56
C ILE A 55 7.77 4.76 -0.57
N VAL A 56 8.82 5.46 -0.13
CA VAL A 56 8.88 6.92 -0.08
C VAL A 56 9.01 7.49 -1.49
N GLY A 57 8.40 8.65 -1.76
CA GLY A 57 8.55 9.35 -3.03
C GLY A 57 7.63 8.85 -4.15
N SER A 58 7.99 9.17 -5.39
CA SER A 58 7.17 8.91 -6.58
C SER A 58 7.19 7.44 -7.03
N GLU A 59 8.22 6.71 -6.62
CA GLU A 59 8.52 5.34 -7.00
C GLU A 59 7.48 4.36 -6.45
N GLY A 60 6.84 4.72 -5.33
CA GLY A 60 5.73 3.96 -4.74
C GLY A 60 4.41 4.12 -5.48
N LEU A 61 4.26 5.15 -6.33
CA LEU A 61 2.97 5.48 -6.94
C LEU A 61 2.47 4.37 -7.88
N LEU A 62 3.31 3.87 -8.78
CA LEU A 62 2.91 2.87 -9.77
C LEU A 62 2.55 1.51 -9.12
N PRO A 63 3.35 0.95 -8.18
CA PRO A 63 2.97 -0.24 -7.44
C PRO A 63 1.66 -0.08 -6.66
N THR A 64 1.47 1.10 -6.03
CA THR A 64 0.27 1.43 -5.26
C THR A 64 -0.96 1.58 -6.14
N PHE A 65 -0.85 2.28 -7.27
CA PHE A 65 -1.93 2.41 -8.24
C PHE A 65 -2.30 1.05 -8.84
N SER A 66 -1.33 0.17 -9.10
CA SER A 66 -1.57 -1.18 -9.61
C SER A 66 -2.30 -2.06 -8.59
N ALA A 67 -1.92 -1.95 -7.31
CA ALA A 67 -2.62 -2.60 -6.20
C ALA A 67 -4.09 -2.16 -6.10
N ILE A 68 -4.31 -0.84 -6.17
CA ILE A 68 -5.65 -0.25 -6.17
C ILE A 68 -6.45 -0.73 -7.37
N SER A 69 -5.87 -0.70 -8.58
CA SER A 69 -6.53 -1.15 -9.81
C SER A 69 -6.96 -2.63 -9.72
N SER A 70 -6.25 -3.43 -8.93
CA SER A 70 -6.56 -4.84 -8.67
C SER A 70 -7.58 -5.06 -7.55
N GLY A 71 -8.19 -4.00 -7.01
CA GLY A 71 -9.23 -4.08 -5.99
C GLY A 71 -8.72 -4.43 -4.59
N LYS A 72 -7.41 -4.28 -4.32
CA LYS A 72 -6.80 -4.70 -3.06
C LYS A 72 -6.97 -3.68 -1.94
N THR A 73 -6.78 -4.12 -0.70
CA THR A 73 -6.69 -3.20 0.44
C THR A 73 -5.28 -2.61 0.50
N VAL A 74 -5.19 -1.28 0.45
CA VAL A 74 -3.92 -0.55 0.46
C VAL A 74 -3.81 0.31 1.73
N LEU A 75 -2.80 0.01 2.55
CA LEU A 75 -2.39 0.83 3.68
C LEU A 75 -1.43 1.91 3.17
N LEU A 76 -1.89 3.14 3.10
CA LEU A 76 -1.15 4.26 2.53
C LEU A 76 -0.35 4.99 3.62
N ALA A 77 0.95 4.74 3.66
CA ALA A 77 1.90 5.49 4.49
C ALA A 77 2.59 6.62 3.72
N ASN A 78 2.63 6.54 2.39
CA ASN A 78 3.23 7.55 1.53
C ASN A 78 2.27 8.72 1.28
N LYS A 79 2.53 9.86 1.94
CA LYS A 79 1.77 11.10 1.77
C LYS A 79 1.96 11.78 0.42
N GLU A 80 3.13 11.66 -0.20
CA GLU A 80 3.43 12.28 -1.49
C GLU A 80 2.56 11.70 -2.62
N SER A 81 2.24 10.41 -2.55
CA SER A 81 1.37 9.74 -3.53
C SER A 81 -0.05 10.31 -3.54
N LEU A 82 -0.61 10.64 -2.36
CA LEU A 82 -1.92 11.27 -2.27
C LEU A 82 -1.88 12.73 -2.73
N VAL A 83 -0.81 13.45 -2.39
CA VAL A 83 -0.64 14.86 -2.77
C VAL A 83 -0.50 15.02 -4.30
N MET A 84 0.24 14.13 -4.95
CA MET A 84 0.46 14.23 -6.40
C MET A 84 -0.67 13.64 -7.26
N ALA A 85 -1.26 12.54 -6.82
CA ALA A 85 -2.18 11.74 -7.64
C ALA A 85 -3.49 11.39 -6.93
N GLY A 86 -3.86 12.11 -5.88
CA GLY A 86 -5.01 11.76 -5.04
C GLY A 86 -6.31 11.57 -5.79
N ASN A 87 -6.65 12.48 -6.73
CA ASN A 87 -7.86 12.33 -7.54
C ASN A 87 -7.86 11.07 -8.41
N LEU A 88 -6.70 10.69 -8.97
CA LEU A 88 -6.55 9.48 -9.79
C LEU A 88 -6.64 8.22 -8.95
N ILE A 89 -5.95 8.21 -7.80
CA ILE A 89 -5.97 7.12 -6.81
C ILE A 89 -7.40 6.86 -6.31
N ILE A 90 -8.13 7.93 -5.97
CA ILE A 90 -9.51 7.85 -5.50
C ILE A 90 -10.45 7.38 -6.60
N ALA A 91 -10.30 7.91 -7.82
CA ALA A 91 -11.11 7.50 -8.96
C ALA A 91 -10.92 6.01 -9.29
N GLU A 92 -9.67 5.53 -9.28
CA GLU A 92 -9.39 4.12 -9.56
C GLU A 92 -9.87 3.23 -8.41
N ALA A 93 -9.72 3.64 -7.15
CA ALA A 93 -10.23 2.87 -6.01
C ALA A 93 -11.75 2.69 -6.07
N ARG A 94 -12.48 3.73 -6.49
CA ARG A 94 -13.93 3.64 -6.73
C ARG A 94 -14.27 2.68 -7.85
N LYS A 95 -13.47 2.68 -8.91
CA LYS A 95 -13.68 1.82 -10.09
C LYS A 95 -13.37 0.36 -9.81
N SER A 96 -12.33 0.07 -9.04
CA SER A 96 -11.88 -1.29 -8.72
C SER A 96 -12.53 -1.89 -7.47
N GLY A 97 -13.11 -1.05 -6.60
CA GLY A 97 -13.60 -1.47 -5.28
C GLY A 97 -12.49 -1.63 -4.23
N ALA A 98 -11.29 -1.13 -4.51
CA ALA A 98 -10.17 -1.16 -3.56
C ALA A 98 -10.44 -0.30 -2.32
N LEU A 99 -9.93 -0.77 -1.19
CA LEU A 99 -9.99 -0.05 0.09
C LEU A 99 -8.66 0.65 0.36
N ILE A 100 -8.70 1.95 0.68
CA ILE A 100 -7.49 2.72 1.04
C ILE A 100 -7.57 3.12 2.51
N LEU A 101 -6.53 2.77 3.29
CA LEU A 101 -6.42 3.06 4.72
C LEU A 101 -5.18 3.95 4.97
N PRO A 102 -5.34 5.20 5.42
CA PRO A 102 -4.21 6.08 5.72
C PRO A 102 -3.49 5.64 7.00
N VAL A 103 -2.15 5.61 6.99
CA VAL A 103 -1.31 5.22 8.13
C VAL A 103 -0.46 6.39 8.66
N ASP A 104 -0.42 7.53 7.95
CA ASP A 104 0.45 8.65 8.31
C ASP A 104 -0.06 9.51 9.48
N SER A 105 0.89 9.90 10.34
CA SER A 105 0.70 10.50 11.66
C SER A 105 0.28 11.98 11.64
N GLU A 106 0.55 12.75 10.57
CA GLU A 106 0.08 14.15 10.44
C GLU A 106 -1.43 14.25 10.19
N HIS A 107 -2.00 13.31 9.44
CA HIS A 107 -3.46 13.23 9.24
C HIS A 107 -4.16 12.71 10.50
N ASN A 108 -3.49 11.89 11.31
CA ASN A 108 -3.96 11.52 12.64
C ASN A 108 -3.88 12.70 13.64
N ALA A 109 -2.95 13.66 13.45
CA ALA A 109 -2.82 14.83 14.31
C ALA A 109 -3.96 15.84 14.14
N ILE A 110 -4.38 16.15 12.90
CA ILE A 110 -5.60 16.95 12.66
C ILE A 110 -6.84 16.23 13.23
N PHE A 111 -6.86 14.90 13.16
CA PHE A 111 -7.93 14.08 13.73
C PHE A 111 -7.96 14.14 15.26
N GLN A 112 -6.81 14.04 15.93
CA GLN A 112 -6.68 14.19 17.39
C GLN A 112 -7.05 15.60 17.86
N CYS A 113 -6.79 16.63 17.06
CA CYS A 113 -7.22 18.00 17.37
C CYS A 113 -8.74 18.21 17.25
N ILE A 114 -9.45 17.43 16.42
CA ILE A 114 -10.91 17.50 16.27
C ILE A 114 -11.65 16.58 17.25
N HIS A 115 -11.01 15.51 17.75
CA HIS A 115 -11.65 14.44 18.56
C HIS A 115 -11.46 14.55 20.08
N GLN A 116 -10.94 15.65 20.63
CA GLN A 116 -10.88 15.84 22.09
C GLN A 116 -12.25 16.05 22.76
N THR A 117 -13.37 15.86 22.06
CA THR A 117 -14.70 16.14 22.65
C THR A 117 -15.67 14.98 22.80
N HIS A 118 -15.54 13.81 22.17
CA HIS A 118 -16.51 12.73 22.41
C HIS A 118 -15.96 11.30 22.22
N ASP A 119 -16.21 10.45 23.23
CA ASP A 119 -16.03 9.00 23.26
C ASP A 119 -16.84 8.32 22.15
N ILE A 120 -16.20 7.83 21.07
CA ILE A 120 -16.84 6.91 20.12
C ILE A 120 -15.78 5.96 19.51
N GLU A 121 -16.13 4.67 19.45
CA GLU A 121 -15.30 3.54 19.00
C GLU A 121 -14.72 3.70 17.58
N GLU A 122 -13.46 3.30 17.47
CA GLU A 122 -12.61 3.32 16.27
C GLU A 122 -13.24 2.63 15.06
N LYS A 123 -13.22 3.32 13.89
CA LYS A 123 -13.02 2.75 12.53
C LYS A 123 -13.16 3.85 11.45
N SER A 124 -12.05 4.40 10.97
CA SER A 124 -12.02 5.32 9.82
C SER A 124 -11.72 4.56 8.53
N TYR A 125 -12.78 4.17 7.80
CA TYR A 125 -12.69 3.59 6.46
C TYR A 125 -13.14 4.60 5.42
N ILE A 126 -12.47 4.69 4.27
CA ILE A 126 -13.07 5.32 3.09
C ILE A 126 -13.96 4.27 2.43
N LYS A 127 -15.27 4.30 2.75
CA LYS A 127 -16.30 3.51 2.06
C LYS A 127 -17.04 4.41 1.08
N THR A 128 -17.01 4.08 -0.21
CA THR A 128 -17.57 4.95 -1.26
C THR A 128 -18.94 4.44 -1.70
N ASP A 129 -20.00 4.96 -1.06
CA ASP A 129 -21.37 4.89 -1.60
C ASP A 129 -21.70 6.16 -2.40
N SER A 130 -22.60 6.03 -3.37
CA SER A 130 -22.81 6.87 -4.56
C SER A 130 -23.31 8.31 -4.34
N HIS A 131 -23.36 8.80 -3.10
CA HIS A 131 -23.69 10.19 -2.80
C HIS A 131 -22.73 10.73 -1.73
N CYS A 132 -21.93 11.73 -2.13
CA CYS A 132 -20.96 12.49 -1.33
C CYS A 132 -19.57 11.85 -1.11
N ILE A 133 -18.54 12.65 -1.36
CA ILE A 133 -17.19 12.43 -0.85
C ILE A 133 -17.21 12.88 0.61
N GLY A 134 -17.25 11.95 1.54
CA GLY A 134 -17.20 12.23 2.97
C GLY A 134 -16.52 11.07 3.69
N TRP A 135 -15.75 11.39 4.72
CA TRP A 135 -15.37 10.43 5.74
C TRP A 135 -16.66 10.03 6.44
N THR A 136 -17.22 8.88 6.11
CA THR A 136 -18.43 8.39 6.76
C THR A 136 -18.05 7.72 8.06
N PHE A 137 -18.30 8.42 9.16
CA PHE A 137 -18.38 7.84 10.50
C PHE A 137 -19.72 7.11 10.64
N PRO A 138 -19.79 5.95 11.32
CA PRO A 138 -21.07 5.38 11.74
C PRO A 138 -21.83 6.30 12.70
#